data_AF-A0A814RX67-F1
#
_entry.id   AF-A0A814RX67-F1
#
_cell.length_a   1.000
_cell.length_b   1.000
_cell.length_c   1.000
_cell.angle_alpha   90.00
_cell.angle_beta   90.00
_cell.angle_gamma   90.00
#
_symmetry.space_group_name_H-M   'P 1'
#
loop_
_entity.id
_entity.type
_entity.pdbx_description
1 polymer ?
#
loop_
_entity_poly.entity_id
_entity_poly.type
_entity_poly.pdbx_seq_one_letter_code
_entity_poly.pdbx_strand_id
1 'polypeptide(L)'
;MILDRHQFIHRLFNTILHNGNIYDIKMLVLKSYRININLNCLKYNGQSLVHLCCLYNRLDLLKFFVEFGRCDILTMNHDGWLPLHIAVYLGYMDIVLYLLECIKSN
;
A
#
# COMPACT_ATOMS: atom_id res chain seq x y z
N MET A 1 -6.46 15.76 -19.23
CA MET A 1 -5.45 16.31 -18.31
C MET A 1 -4.53 15.19 -17.85
N ILE A 2 -3.29 15.15 -18.34
CA ILE A 2 -2.28 14.17 -17.90
C ILE A 2 -1.91 14.58 -16.46
N LEU A 3 -2.02 13.65 -15.50
CA LEU A 3 -1.48 13.92 -14.16
C LEU A 3 0.02 13.81 -14.32
N ASP A 4 0.78 14.85 -13.98
CA ASP A 4 2.22 14.70 -13.85
C ASP A 4 2.54 13.72 -12.70
N ARG A 5 3.78 13.24 -12.64
CA ARG A 5 4.21 12.23 -11.66
C ARG A 5 3.95 12.67 -10.22
N HIS A 6 4.14 13.95 -9.92
CA HIS A 6 3.94 14.50 -8.58
C HIS A 6 2.45 14.51 -8.21
N GLN A 7 1.59 14.96 -9.13
CA GLN A 7 0.15 14.99 -8.94
C GLN A 7 -0.46 13.59 -8.82
N PHE A 8 0.11 12.60 -9.53
CA PHE A 8 -0.27 11.19 -9.37
C PHE A 8 0.01 10.69 -7.95
N ILE A 9 1.25 10.87 -7.47
CA ILE A 9 1.68 10.36 -6.16
C ILE A 9 0.86 11.01 -5.05
N HIS A 10 0.70 12.34 -5.10
CA HIS A 10 -0.13 13.07 -4.14
C HIS A 10 -1.57 12.54 -4.12
N ARG A 11 -2.18 12.36 -5.30
CA ARG A 11 -3.55 11.86 -5.39
C ARG A 11 -3.69 10.44 -4.85
N LEU A 12 -2.76 9.54 -5.19
CA LEU A 12 -2.78 8.16 -4.70
C LEU A 12 -2.74 8.11 -3.17
N PHE A 13 -1.78 8.81 -2.56
CA PHE A 13 -1.69 8.83 -1.10
C PHE A 13 -2.91 9.49 -0.46
N ASN A 14 -3.36 10.64 -0.96
CA ASN A 14 -4.53 11.32 -0.43
C ASN A 14 -5.78 10.43 -0.45
N THR A 15 -5.99 9.66 -1.54
CA THR A 15 -7.09 8.70 -1.62
C THR A 15 -6.95 7.58 -0.59
N ILE A 16 -5.75 7.06 -0.30
CA ILE A 16 -5.55 6.05 0.75
C ILE A 16 -5.83 6.62 2.14
N LEU A 17 -5.28 7.80 2.44
CA LEU A 17 -5.34 8.44 3.77
C LEU A 17 -6.77 8.87 4.16
N HIS A 18 -7.59 9.27 3.19
CA HIS A 18 -8.96 9.76 3.43
C HIS A 18 -10.04 8.72 3.12
N ASN A 19 -9.73 7.44 3.29
CA ASN A 19 -10.67 6.33 3.09
C ASN A 19 -11.33 6.29 1.70
N GLY A 20 -10.56 6.63 0.66
CA GLY A 20 -11.00 6.50 -0.71
C GLY A 20 -11.42 5.08 -1.07
N ASN A 21 -12.37 4.99 -1.99
CA ASN A 21 -12.93 3.73 -2.44
C ASN A 21 -11.89 2.94 -3.28
N ILE A 22 -11.90 1.62 -3.13
CA ILE A 22 -11.06 0.69 -3.90
C ILE A 22 -11.16 0.91 -5.42
N TYR A 23 -12.30 1.39 -5.95
CA TYR A 23 -12.45 1.71 -7.37
C TYR A 23 -11.50 2.84 -7.83
N ASP A 24 -11.40 3.92 -7.05
CA ASP A 24 -10.51 5.03 -7.36
C ASP A 24 -9.04 4.60 -7.28
N ILE A 25 -8.70 3.82 -6.26
CA ILE A 25 -7.36 3.23 -6.11
C ILE A 25 -7.03 2.32 -7.29
N LYS A 26 -7.98 1.48 -7.73
CA LYS A 26 -7.81 0.62 -8.90
C LYS A 26 -7.53 1.41 -10.16
N MET A 27 -8.27 2.50 -10.39
CA MET A 27 -8.04 3.39 -11.52
C MET A 27 -6.66 4.06 -11.48
N LEU A 28 -6.19 4.44 -10.30
CA LEU A 28 -4.85 5.01 -10.12
C LEU A 28 -3.74 3.97 -10.35
N VAL A 29 -3.88 2.74 -9.84
CA VAL A 29 -2.91 1.66 -10.12
C VAL A 29 -2.88 1.30 -11.60
N LEU A 30 -4.01 1.22 -12.28
CA LEU A 30 -4.02 1.02 -13.74
C LEU A 30 -3.29 2.14 -14.49
N LYS A 31 -3.44 3.39 -14.02
CA LYS A 31 -2.72 4.53 -14.57
C LYS A 31 -1.22 4.44 -14.30
N SER A 32 -0.78 3.94 -13.15
CA SER A 32 0.64 3.83 -12.80
C SER A 32 1.41 2.97 -13.80
N TYR A 33 0.80 1.91 -14.32
CA TYR A 33 1.38 1.06 -15.38
C TYR A 33 1.62 1.83 -16.68
N ARG A 34 0.69 2.72 -17.07
CA ARG A 34 0.81 3.50 -18.31
C ARG A 34 1.93 4.54 -18.25
N ILE A 35 2.26 5.03 -17.05
CA ILE A 35 3.30 6.04 -16.82
C ILE A 35 4.55 5.46 -16.14
N ASN A 36 4.67 4.13 -16.13
CA ASN A 36 5.81 3.38 -15.62
C ASN A 36 6.26 3.78 -14.20
N ILE A 37 5.31 3.88 -13.27
CA ILE A 37 5.58 4.12 -11.85
C ILE A 37 5.70 2.79 -11.12
N ASN A 38 6.85 2.57 -10.47
CA ASN A 38 7.03 1.47 -9.54
C ASN A 38 6.41 1.83 -8.18
N LEU A 39 5.33 1.13 -7.81
CA LEU A 39 4.60 1.34 -6.57
C LEU A 39 5.44 1.06 -5.32
N ASN A 40 6.41 0.13 -5.40
CA ASN A 40 7.29 -0.23 -4.28
C ASN A 40 8.25 0.91 -3.87
N CYS A 41 8.55 1.82 -4.79
CA CYS A 41 9.40 2.98 -4.53
C CYS A 41 8.61 4.16 -3.92
N LEU A 42 7.27 4.09 -3.91
CA LEU A 42 6.45 5.18 -3.38
C LEU A 42 6.44 5.14 -1.86
N LYS A 43 6.77 6.28 -1.25
CA LYS A 43 6.72 6.48 0.19
C LYS A 43 6.01 7.79 0.54
N TYR A 44 5.25 7.78 1.64
CA TYR A 44 4.65 8.95 2.26
C TYR A 44 5.02 8.94 3.74
N ASN A 45 5.73 9.99 4.21
CA ASN A 45 6.29 10.04 5.57
C ASN A 45 7.04 8.74 5.96
N GLY A 46 7.87 8.22 5.03
CA GLY A 46 8.63 6.98 5.24
C GLY A 46 7.84 5.68 5.11
N GLN A 47 6.51 5.72 4.99
CA GLN A 47 5.63 4.55 4.86
C GLN A 47 5.38 4.19 3.39
N SER A 48 5.50 2.91 3.03
CA SER A 48 5.02 2.44 1.70
C SER A 48 3.51 2.27 1.67
N LEU A 49 2.95 2.00 0.49
CA LEU A 49 1.51 1.76 0.33
C LEU A 49 0.99 0.64 1.27
N VAL A 50 1.72 -0.47 1.38
CA VAL A 50 1.34 -1.58 2.26
C VAL A 50 1.46 -1.23 3.75
N HIS A 51 2.41 -0.38 4.13
CA HIS A 51 2.47 0.15 5.50
C HIS A 51 1.25 1.02 5.82
N LEU A 52 0.86 1.92 4.91
CA LEU A 52 -0.33 2.75 5.10
C LEU A 52 -1.58 1.88 5.24
N CYS A 53 -1.72 0.82 4.44
CA CYS A 53 -2.84 -0.11 4.57
C CYS A 53 -2.89 -0.75 5.97
N CYS A 54 -1.72 -1.12 6.52
CA CYS A 54 -1.64 -1.64 7.90
C CYS A 54 -1.95 -0.56 8.94
N LEU A 55 -1.42 0.65 8.78
CA LEU A 55 -1.63 1.77 9.70
C LEU A 55 -3.10 2.17 9.81
N TYR A 56 -3.85 2.12 8.71
CA TYR A 56 -5.26 2.51 8.64
C TYR A 56 -6.25 1.34 8.71
N ASN A 57 -5.79 0.13 9.07
CA ASN A 57 -6.61 -1.09 9.12
C ASN A 57 -7.40 -1.39 7.83
N ARG A 58 -6.76 -1.20 6.67
CA ARG A 58 -7.36 -1.36 5.33
C ARG A 58 -6.95 -2.67 4.68
N LEU A 59 -7.49 -3.79 5.19
CA LEU A 59 -7.21 -5.13 4.64
C LEU A 59 -7.62 -5.25 3.16
N ASP A 60 -8.72 -4.60 2.77
CA ASP A 60 -9.20 -4.54 1.39
C ASP A 60 -8.14 -3.97 0.43
N LEU A 61 -7.54 -2.84 0.80
CA LEU A 61 -6.49 -2.20 0.02
C LEU A 61 -5.18 -2.97 0.10
N LEU A 62 -4.85 -3.55 1.26
CA LEU A 62 -3.65 -4.37 1.42
C LEU A 62 -3.66 -5.54 0.44
N LYS A 63 -4.76 -6.32 0.41
CA LYS A 63 -4.96 -7.42 -0.54
C LYS A 63 -4.82 -6.94 -1.98
N PHE A 64 -5.47 -5.82 -2.30
CA PHE A 64 -5.39 -5.23 -3.63
C PHE A 64 -3.96 -4.87 -4.04
N PHE A 65 -3.18 -4.22 -3.18
CA PHE A 65 -1.82 -3.82 -3.49
C PHE A 65 -0.84 -5.00 -3.54
N VAL A 66 -1.03 -6.05 -2.74
CA VAL A 66 -0.20 -7.25 -2.77
C VAL A 66 -0.49 -8.06 -4.04
N GLU A 67 -1.76 -8.40 -4.29
CA GLU A 67 -2.14 -9.30 -5.38
C GLU A 67 -2.08 -8.63 -6.76
N PHE A 68 -2.58 -7.39 -6.89
CA PHE A 68 -2.67 -6.70 -8.17
C PHE A 68 -1.59 -5.64 -8.34
N GLY A 69 -1.23 -4.95 -7.26
CA GLY A 69 -0.18 -3.93 -7.28
C GLY A 69 1.24 -4.51 -7.20
N ARG A 70 1.38 -5.82 -6.92
CA ARG A 70 2.66 -6.53 -6.70
C ARG A 70 3.56 -5.78 -5.70
N CYS A 71 2.94 -5.23 -4.66
CA CYS A 71 3.67 -4.52 -3.62
C CYS A 71 4.37 -5.51 -2.68
N ASP A 72 5.62 -5.23 -2.37
CA ASP A 72 6.45 -6.01 -1.47
C ASP A 72 6.03 -5.79 -0.01
N ILE A 73 5.66 -6.88 0.65
CA ILE A 73 5.28 -6.90 2.07
C ILE A 73 6.48 -7.02 3.01
N LEU A 74 7.68 -7.27 2.49
CA LEU A 74 8.93 -7.32 3.25
C LEU A 74 9.70 -5.99 3.21
N THR A 75 9.11 -4.94 2.64
CA THR A 75 9.69 -3.60 2.63
C THR A 75 9.75 -3.00 4.03
N MET A 76 10.85 -2.33 4.38
CA MET A 76 10.95 -1.57 5.63
C MET A 76 10.50 -0.12 5.42
N ASN A 77 9.88 0.47 6.44
CA ASN A 77 9.70 1.92 6.56
C ASN A 77 10.97 2.59 7.10
N HIS A 78 10.92 3.92 7.30
CA HIS A 78 12.05 4.70 7.83
C HIS A 78 12.54 4.30 9.23
N ASP A 79 11.66 3.68 10.04
CA ASP A 79 11.99 3.20 11.39
C ASP A 79 12.48 1.73 11.37
N GLY A 80 12.68 1.14 10.19
CA GLY A 80 13.08 -0.25 10.04
C GLY A 80 11.94 -1.26 10.26
N TRP A 81 10.69 -0.80 10.33
CA TRP A 81 9.55 -1.69 10.54
C TRP A 81 9.03 -2.21 9.21
N LEU A 82 8.80 -3.52 9.14
CA LEU A 82 7.90 -4.18 8.18
C LEU A 82 6.42 -3.80 8.40
N PRO A 83 5.55 -3.93 7.38
CA PRO A 83 4.11 -3.82 7.51
C PRO A 83 3.52 -4.73 8.59
N LEU A 84 4.08 -5.95 8.74
CA LEU A 84 3.67 -6.89 9.78
C LEU A 84 3.89 -6.33 11.20
N HIS A 85 4.99 -5.62 11.45
CA HIS A 85 5.23 -5.01 12.76
C HIS A 85 4.16 -3.98 13.10
N ILE A 86 3.74 -3.14 12.13
CA ILE A 86 2.64 -2.18 12.33
C ILE A 86 1.35 -2.91 12.68
N ALA A 87 0.99 -3.94 11.92
CA ALA A 87 -0.25 -4.69 12.14
C ALA A 87 -0.29 -5.38 13.50
N VAL A 88 0.83 -5.97 13.94
CA VAL A 88 0.97 -6.59 15.26
C VAL A 88 0.90 -5.54 16.37
N TYR A 89 1.64 -4.44 16.23
CA TYR A 89 1.67 -3.36 17.22
C TYR A 89 0.28 -2.74 17.45
N LEU A 90 -0.52 -2.59 16.39
CA LEU A 90 -1.88 -2.03 16.46
C LEU A 90 -2.97 -3.08 16.75
N GLY A 91 -2.63 -4.37 16.78
CA GLY A 91 -3.58 -5.46 17.07
C GLY A 91 -4.56 -5.79 15.95
N TYR A 92 -4.24 -5.47 14.69
CA TYR A 92 -5.11 -5.74 13.53
C TYR A 92 -4.97 -7.18 13.04
N MET A 93 -5.58 -8.11 13.78
CA MET A 93 -5.41 -9.55 13.59
C MET A 93 -5.73 -10.05 12.18
N ASP A 94 -6.75 -9.53 11.51
CA ASP A 94 -7.08 -9.96 10.14
C ASP A 94 -5.95 -9.65 9.14
N ILE A 95 -5.27 -8.49 9.33
CA ILE A 95 -4.10 -8.12 8.55
C ILE A 95 -2.89 -8.97 8.94
N VAL A 96 -2.67 -9.22 10.23
CA VAL A 96 -1.59 -10.08 10.72
C VAL A 96 -1.69 -11.46 10.08
N LEU A 97 -2.88 -12.07 10.13
CA LEU A 97 -3.13 -13.40 9.55
C LEU A 97 -2.88 -13.40 8.04
N TYR A 98 -3.39 -12.39 7.32
CA TYR A 98 -3.16 -12.27 5.89
C TYR A 98 -1.66 -12.14 5.54
N LEU A 99 -0.92 -11.27 6.22
CA LEU A 99 0.51 -11.08 5.96
C LEU A 99 1.32 -12.36 6.26
N LEU A 100 0.99 -13.08 7.34
CA LEU A 100 1.65 -14.36 7.66
C LEU A 100 1.35 -15.43 6.60
N GLU A 101 0.14 -15.46 6.05
CA GLU A 101 -0.21 -16.36 4.94
C GLU A 101 0.59 -16.03 3.67
N CYS A 102 0.72 -14.75 3.32
CA CYS A 102 1.52 -14.31 2.18
C CYS A 102 3.01 -14.66 2.35
N ILE A 103 3.59 -14.52 3.54
CA ILE A 103 5.00 -14.84 3.80
C ILE A 103 5.27 -16.33 3.64
N LYS A 104 4.38 -17.20 4.13
CA LYS A 104 4.53 -18.66 4.00
C LYS A 104 4.42 -19.16 2.56
N SER A 105 3.78 -18.38 1.70
CA SER A 105 3.51 -18.74 0.31
C SER A 105 4.60 -18.28 -0.68
N ASN A 106 5.64 -17.57 -0.20
CA ASN A 106 6.84 -17.18 -0.94
C ASN A 106 7.98 -18.18 -0.72
#